data_AF-A0A957K3Y7-F1
#
_entry.id   AF-A0A957K3Y7-F1
#
_cell.length_a   1.000
_cell.length_b   1.000
_cell.length_c   1.000
_cell.angle_alpha   90.00
_cell.angle_beta   90.00
_cell.angle_gamma   90.00
#
_symmetry.space_group_name_H-M   'P 1'
#
loop_
_entity.id
_entity.type
_entity.pdbx_description
1 polymer ?
#
loop_
_entity_poly.entity_id
_entity_poly.type
_entity_poly.pdbx_seq_one_letter_code
_entity_poly.pdbx_strand_id
1 'polypeptide(L)'
;MAPPPGLWSTRVAVATLDRTATILSADLQQLQLFLADRIQASFTKAQITPERTQENIRRVQERGQTALSHKGVTLAGEERQAFMSGLIDEVLGFGPIEHLLQDDSVTEVMVNGPRQIYVERNGKTVLDATTFFDDDHVQRIINKIVEPLGRSADRKSPLVDARLPDGSRVNAVVGPCAIDGPSITIRKFPKERLGVADLIRFGSTTEDMASFLEACVVAKLNIVVSGGTGSGKTTLLNIMSGFIPEGDRIVTIEDAAELSLQQPHVVRLETRHSSDPTEKDISIRDLVKNSLRMRPERIVIGECRGGEALDMLQAMNTGHDGSLTTVHANSPRDSITRLETLVLMAGVDMPLVVVRRQIASAVHLIVQQARLRDGSRKITQITEVTGMEGDNVVMQDVFRFEDEGDDDNAKVKGHYKPTGLRPYYSDRLKTHGYNLPASFFMQNTSMGPDAGGGRGRFGGRR
;
A
#
# COMPACT_ATOMS: atom_id res chain seq x y z
N MET A 1 -46.68 25.15 13.10
CA MET A 1 -46.44 23.76 12.63
C MET A 1 -47.14 23.60 11.30
N ALA A 2 -46.38 23.60 10.20
CA ALA A 2 -46.90 23.36 8.86
C ALA A 2 -46.37 22.01 8.35
N PRO A 3 -47.16 21.24 7.57
CA PRO A 3 -46.78 19.94 7.03
C PRO A 3 -45.79 20.08 5.85
N PRO A 4 -45.13 18.99 5.41
CA PRO A 4 -44.01 19.06 4.47
C PRO A 4 -44.51 19.14 3.01
N PRO A 5 -43.86 19.91 2.13
CA PRO A 5 -44.08 19.77 0.70
C PRO A 5 -43.16 18.70 0.14
N GLY A 6 -43.77 17.58 -0.27
CA GLY A 6 -43.14 16.63 -1.17
C GLY A 6 -43.14 17.13 -2.62
N LEU A 7 -42.25 16.49 -3.38
CA LEU A 7 -42.33 16.16 -4.80
C LEU A 7 -42.28 17.31 -5.83
N TRP A 8 -41.15 17.37 -6.53
CA TRP A 8 -40.99 17.74 -7.94
C TRP A 8 -41.71 19.01 -8.41
N SER A 9 -41.03 20.15 -8.26
CA SER A 9 -41.27 21.27 -9.18
C SER A 9 -39.94 21.88 -9.65
N THR A 10 -39.17 21.09 -10.38
CA THR A 10 -38.05 21.56 -11.22
C THR A 10 -38.62 22.31 -12.44
N ARG A 11 -39.23 23.48 -12.20
CA ARG A 11 -39.54 24.44 -13.26
C ARG A 11 -38.27 25.23 -13.56
N VAL A 12 -37.58 24.75 -14.60
CA VAL A 12 -36.93 25.53 -15.66
C VAL A 12 -36.53 26.96 -15.28
N ALA A 13 -35.23 27.16 -15.09
CA ALA A 13 -34.54 28.40 -15.42
C ALA A 13 -33.35 28.07 -16.33
N VAL A 14 -33.64 27.49 -17.51
CA VAL A 14 -32.72 27.43 -18.66
C VAL A 14 -33.22 28.36 -19.79
N ALA A 15 -34.25 29.18 -19.50
CA ALA A 15 -34.75 30.16 -20.43
C ALA A 15 -34.00 31.47 -20.19
N THR A 16 -33.22 31.90 -21.20
CA THR A 16 -32.34 33.09 -21.27
C THR A 16 -30.87 32.88 -20.95
N LEU A 17 -30.23 31.91 -21.61
CA LEU A 17 -28.84 32.09 -22.00
C LEU A 17 -28.83 33.00 -23.24
N ASP A 18 -28.48 34.27 -23.03
CA ASP A 18 -28.26 35.25 -24.10
C ASP A 18 -27.10 34.76 -24.98
N ARG A 19 -27.23 34.89 -26.31
CA ARG A 19 -26.33 34.22 -27.30
C ARG A 19 -24.87 34.73 -27.29
N THR A 20 -24.52 35.60 -26.36
CA THR A 20 -23.19 36.20 -26.18
C THR A 20 -22.73 36.27 -24.72
N ALA A 21 -23.46 35.67 -23.77
CA ALA A 21 -23.06 35.69 -22.36
C ALA A 21 -22.02 34.60 -22.07
N THR A 22 -20.86 35.00 -21.54
CA THR A 22 -19.86 34.10 -20.97
C THR A 22 -20.54 33.22 -19.92
N ILE A 23 -20.63 31.92 -20.17
CA ILE A 23 -21.25 31.00 -19.22
C ILE A 23 -20.38 30.97 -17.97
N LEU A 24 -20.96 31.22 -16.80
CA LEU A 24 -20.25 31.13 -15.53
C LEU A 24 -19.76 29.68 -15.33
N SER A 25 -18.59 29.50 -14.73
CA SER A 25 -18.00 28.17 -14.52
C SER A 25 -18.92 27.20 -13.75
N ALA A 26 -19.72 27.72 -12.81
CA ALA A 26 -20.71 26.95 -12.06
C ALA A 26 -21.83 26.39 -12.94
N ASP A 27 -22.33 27.18 -13.92
CA ASP A 27 -23.38 26.75 -14.84
C ASP A 27 -22.88 25.67 -15.81
N LEU A 28 -21.60 25.74 -16.20
CA LEU A 28 -20.95 24.69 -16.99
C LEU A 28 -20.80 23.39 -16.22
N GLN A 29 -20.39 23.45 -14.95
CA GLN A 29 -20.24 22.25 -14.13
C GLN A 29 -21.60 21.58 -13.87
N GLN A 30 -22.65 22.36 -13.60
CA GLN A 30 -24.00 21.82 -13.44
C GLN A 30 -24.53 21.21 -14.75
N LEU A 31 -24.27 21.86 -15.89
CA LEU A 31 -24.61 21.29 -17.20
C LEU A 31 -23.86 19.98 -17.45
N GLN A 32 -22.57 19.92 -17.14
CA GLN A 32 -21.73 18.73 -17.29
C GLN A 32 -22.29 17.55 -16.48
N LEU A 33 -22.62 17.78 -15.21
CA LEU A 33 -23.22 16.75 -14.34
C LEU A 33 -24.59 16.27 -14.86
N PHE A 34 -25.42 17.19 -15.34
CA PHE A 34 -26.70 16.84 -15.95
C PHE A 34 -26.52 15.99 -17.22
N LEU A 35 -25.55 16.33 -18.07
CA LEU A 35 -25.26 15.53 -19.27
C LEU A 35 -24.68 14.17 -18.90
N ALA A 36 -23.78 14.11 -17.91
CA ALA A 36 -23.19 12.87 -17.45
C ALA A 36 -24.27 11.87 -17.00
N ASP A 37 -25.22 12.31 -16.17
CA ASP A 37 -26.32 11.47 -15.68
C ASP A 37 -27.20 10.93 -16.82
N ARG A 38 -27.55 11.78 -17.80
CA ARG A 38 -28.32 11.34 -18.99
C ARG A 38 -27.55 10.36 -19.86
N ILE A 39 -26.26 10.58 -20.04
CA ILE A 39 -25.41 9.68 -20.82
C ILE A 39 -25.26 8.35 -20.07
N GLN A 40 -25.01 8.35 -18.76
CA GLN A 40 -24.90 7.13 -17.96
C GLN A 40 -26.21 6.32 -17.98
N ALA A 41 -27.36 6.96 -17.81
CA ALA A 41 -28.66 6.29 -17.93
C ALA A 41 -28.87 5.62 -19.30
N SER A 42 -28.33 6.22 -20.37
CA SER A 42 -28.39 5.63 -21.72
C SER A 42 -27.43 4.46 -21.93
N PHE A 43 -26.32 4.38 -21.19
CA PHE A 43 -25.45 3.19 -21.15
C PHE A 43 -26.18 2.03 -20.47
N THR A 44 -26.80 2.29 -19.31
CA THR A 44 -27.60 1.28 -18.59
C THR A 44 -28.72 0.71 -19.45
N LYS A 45 -29.49 1.58 -20.14
CA LYS A 45 -30.57 1.13 -21.06
C LYS A 45 -30.06 0.27 -22.21
N ALA A 46 -28.86 0.56 -22.70
CA ALA A 46 -28.24 -0.17 -23.79
C ALA A 46 -27.41 -1.38 -23.32
N GLN A 47 -27.39 -1.66 -22.00
CA GLN A 47 -26.57 -2.72 -21.39
C GLN A 47 -25.08 -2.60 -21.73
N ILE A 48 -24.56 -1.38 -21.82
CA ILE A 48 -23.14 -1.11 -22.08
C ILE A 48 -22.45 -0.85 -20.75
N THR A 49 -21.36 -1.57 -20.47
CA THR A 49 -20.51 -1.29 -19.30
C THR A 49 -19.75 0.03 -19.52
N PRO A 50 -19.78 0.98 -18.57
CA PRO A 50 -19.17 2.30 -18.70
C PRO A 50 -17.64 2.26 -18.42
N GLU A 51 -16.93 1.36 -19.09
CA GLU A 51 -15.47 1.29 -19.02
C GLU A 51 -14.81 2.36 -19.90
N ARG A 52 -13.63 2.85 -19.51
CA ARG A 52 -12.87 3.88 -20.23
C ARG A 52 -12.17 3.32 -21.49
N THR A 53 -12.94 2.75 -22.42
CA THR A 53 -12.46 2.25 -23.72
C THR A 53 -12.48 3.35 -24.78
N GLN A 54 -11.67 3.22 -25.84
CA GLN A 54 -11.69 4.20 -26.94
C GLN A 54 -13.09 4.34 -27.58
N GLU A 55 -13.83 3.24 -27.68
CA GLU A 55 -15.20 3.23 -28.21
C GLU A 55 -16.16 4.00 -27.29
N ASN A 56 -16.12 3.75 -25.99
CA ASN A 56 -16.98 4.46 -25.04
C ASN A 56 -16.63 5.95 -24.95
N ILE A 57 -15.34 6.30 -25.02
CA ILE A 57 -14.91 7.71 -25.08
C ILE A 57 -15.53 8.40 -26.29
N ARG A 58 -15.49 7.79 -27.48
CA ARG A 58 -16.13 8.34 -28.69
C ARG A 58 -17.64 8.51 -28.51
N ARG A 59 -18.32 7.52 -27.93
CA ARG A 59 -19.78 7.59 -27.66
C ARG A 59 -20.13 8.75 -26.73
N VAL A 60 -19.37 8.94 -25.64
CA VAL A 60 -19.58 10.07 -24.72
C VAL A 60 -19.31 11.39 -25.46
N GLN A 61 -18.27 11.43 -26.29
CA GLN A 61 -17.94 12.62 -27.07
C GLN A 61 -19.05 13.03 -28.05
N GLU A 62 -19.53 12.10 -28.86
CA GLU A 62 -20.60 12.34 -29.85
C GLU A 62 -21.90 12.79 -29.16
N ARG A 63 -22.27 12.13 -28.06
CA ARG A 63 -23.48 12.48 -27.29
C ARG A 63 -23.35 13.85 -26.62
N GLY A 64 -22.19 14.15 -26.04
CA GLY A 64 -21.91 15.46 -25.45
C GLY A 64 -22.00 16.57 -26.48
N GLN A 65 -21.38 16.39 -27.66
CA GLN A 65 -21.44 17.36 -28.75
C GLN A 65 -22.86 17.58 -29.28
N THR A 66 -23.62 16.50 -29.45
CA THR A 66 -25.02 16.58 -29.87
C THR A 66 -25.85 17.34 -28.85
N ALA A 67 -25.64 17.09 -27.56
CA ALA A 67 -26.37 17.75 -26.47
C ALA A 67 -26.04 19.25 -26.35
N LEU A 68 -24.76 19.63 -26.51
CA LEU A 68 -24.35 21.04 -26.56
C LEU A 68 -24.99 21.77 -27.74
N SER A 69 -24.97 21.15 -28.92
CA SER A 69 -25.56 21.70 -30.14
C SER A 69 -27.08 21.91 -29.99
N HIS A 70 -27.79 20.93 -29.45
CA HIS A 70 -29.24 21.02 -29.22
C HIS A 70 -29.61 22.09 -28.17
N LYS A 71 -28.74 22.33 -27.18
CA LYS A 71 -28.93 23.39 -26.18
C LYS A 71 -28.47 24.77 -26.66
N GLY A 72 -27.87 24.87 -27.84
CA GLY A 72 -27.35 26.13 -28.39
C GLY A 72 -26.13 26.67 -27.64
N VAL A 73 -25.42 25.82 -26.89
CA VAL A 73 -24.22 26.22 -26.13
C VAL A 73 -23.01 26.20 -27.06
N THR A 74 -22.33 27.33 -27.16
CA THR A 74 -21.09 27.47 -27.94
C THR A 74 -19.94 27.76 -26.98
N LEU A 75 -18.89 26.93 -27.04
CA LEU A 75 -17.70 27.03 -26.20
C LEU A 75 -16.47 27.29 -27.09
N ALA A 76 -15.49 28.03 -26.57
CA ALA A 76 -14.19 28.17 -27.22
C ALA A 76 -13.45 26.82 -27.30
N GLY A 77 -12.41 26.72 -28.13
CA GLY A 77 -11.69 25.45 -28.36
C GLY A 77 -11.17 24.80 -27.08
N GLU A 78 -10.49 25.56 -26.23
CA GLU A 78 -9.94 25.07 -24.96
C GLU A 78 -11.03 24.74 -23.94
N GLU A 79 -12.03 25.62 -23.78
CA GLU A 79 -13.17 25.40 -22.87
C GLU A 79 -13.96 24.15 -23.28
N ARG A 80 -14.17 23.96 -24.58
CA ARG A 80 -14.82 22.77 -25.13
C ARG A 80 -14.00 21.53 -24.83
N GLN A 81 -12.68 21.58 -24.99
CA GLN A 81 -11.82 20.44 -24.71
C GLN A 81 -11.84 20.08 -23.22
N ALA A 82 -11.76 21.07 -22.33
CA ALA A 82 -11.88 20.88 -20.89
C ALA A 82 -13.25 20.31 -20.49
N PHE A 83 -14.34 20.87 -21.02
CA PHE A 83 -15.71 20.39 -20.79
C PHE A 83 -15.88 18.93 -21.24
N MET A 84 -15.39 18.59 -22.43
CA MET A 84 -15.49 17.23 -22.96
C MET A 84 -14.63 16.24 -22.15
N SER A 85 -13.42 16.65 -21.73
CA SER A 85 -12.58 15.82 -20.86
C SER A 85 -13.27 15.56 -19.52
N GLY A 86 -13.78 16.61 -18.88
CA GLY A 86 -14.53 16.47 -17.64
C GLY A 86 -15.77 15.59 -17.81
N LEU A 87 -16.52 15.74 -18.90
CA LEU A 87 -17.69 14.89 -19.17
C LEU A 87 -17.31 13.41 -19.32
N ILE A 88 -16.17 13.12 -19.95
CA ILE A 88 -15.63 11.76 -20.04
C ILE A 88 -15.27 11.25 -18.64
N ASP A 89 -14.64 12.07 -17.80
CA ASP A 89 -14.25 11.69 -16.44
C ASP A 89 -15.45 11.44 -15.53
N GLU A 90 -16.52 12.23 -15.66
CA GLU A 90 -17.79 12.00 -14.96
C GLU A 90 -18.46 10.68 -15.37
N VAL A 91 -18.50 10.38 -16.68
CA VAL A 91 -19.22 9.21 -17.19
C VAL A 91 -18.38 7.93 -17.05
N LEU A 92 -17.10 7.97 -17.39
CA LEU A 92 -16.23 6.78 -17.53
C LEU A 92 -15.08 6.72 -16.50
N GLY A 93 -14.89 7.76 -15.69
CA GLY A 93 -13.86 7.81 -14.63
C GLY A 93 -14.46 8.10 -13.25
N PHE A 94 -13.68 8.73 -12.38
CA PHE A 94 -14.08 9.09 -11.01
C PHE A 94 -14.37 10.59 -10.86
N GLY A 95 -14.91 11.23 -11.90
CA GLY A 95 -15.31 12.64 -11.87
C GLY A 95 -14.10 13.58 -11.70
N PRO A 96 -14.20 14.62 -10.86
CA PRO A 96 -13.15 15.63 -10.71
C PRO A 96 -11.78 15.07 -10.28
N ILE A 97 -11.75 13.98 -9.52
CA ILE A 97 -10.50 13.40 -9.00
C ILE A 97 -9.79 12.47 -10.01
N GLU A 98 -10.39 12.18 -11.16
CA GLU A 98 -9.82 11.27 -12.18
C GLU A 98 -8.39 11.65 -12.59
N HIS A 99 -8.15 12.93 -12.84
CA HIS A 99 -6.82 13.41 -13.23
C HIS A 99 -5.77 13.26 -12.12
N LEU A 100 -6.16 13.38 -10.83
CA LEU A 100 -5.28 13.14 -9.69
C LEU A 100 -4.92 11.65 -9.56
N LEU A 101 -5.89 10.78 -9.86
CA LEU A 101 -5.67 9.33 -9.90
C LEU A 101 -4.73 8.94 -11.04
N GLN A 102 -4.76 9.66 -12.16
CA GLN A 102 -3.86 9.43 -13.30
C GLN A 102 -2.45 10.03 -13.11
N ASP A 103 -2.30 11.06 -12.27
CA ASP A 103 -1.03 11.75 -11.99
C ASP A 103 -0.08 10.87 -11.13
N ASP A 104 0.95 10.31 -11.74
CA ASP A 104 1.92 9.43 -11.07
C ASP A 104 2.72 10.10 -9.94
N SER A 105 2.74 11.43 -9.87
CA SER A 105 3.36 12.16 -8.74
C SER A 105 2.52 12.14 -7.46
N VAL A 106 1.22 11.84 -7.59
CA VAL A 106 0.27 11.73 -6.48
C VAL A 106 0.26 10.29 -5.95
N THR A 107 0.46 10.14 -4.65
CA THR A 107 0.44 8.84 -3.95
C THR A 107 -0.84 8.61 -3.15
N GLU A 108 -1.52 9.68 -2.75
CA GLU A 108 -2.76 9.63 -1.96
C GLU A 108 -3.68 10.81 -2.32
N VAL A 109 -4.99 10.57 -2.35
CA VAL A 109 -6.04 11.58 -2.57
C VAL A 109 -7.00 11.53 -1.39
N MET A 110 -7.24 12.67 -0.75
CA MET A 110 -8.09 12.79 0.44
C MET A 110 -9.16 13.86 0.17
N VAL A 111 -10.40 13.42 0.00
CA VAL A 111 -11.59 14.27 -0.15
C VAL A 111 -12.24 14.39 1.21
N ASN A 112 -12.14 15.57 1.83
CA ASN A 112 -12.75 15.86 3.13
C ASN A 112 -14.16 16.46 3.00
N GLY A 113 -14.67 16.54 1.77
CA GLY A 113 -15.90 17.21 1.39
C GLY A 113 -15.74 17.83 0.01
N PRO A 114 -16.78 18.46 -0.55
CA PRO A 114 -16.79 18.86 -1.95
C PRO A 114 -15.80 19.98 -2.28
N ARG A 115 -15.39 20.77 -1.28
CA ARG A 115 -14.55 21.96 -1.46
C ARG A 115 -13.13 21.80 -0.92
N GLN A 116 -12.80 20.66 -0.32
CA GLN A 116 -11.52 20.44 0.33
C GLN A 116 -10.94 19.08 -0.07
N ILE A 117 -10.00 19.12 -1.00
CA ILE A 117 -9.29 17.94 -1.51
C ILE A 117 -7.80 18.12 -1.26
N TYR A 118 -7.20 17.20 -0.52
CA TYR A 118 -5.76 17.13 -0.32
C TYR A 118 -5.16 16.01 -1.17
N VAL A 119 -3.90 16.20 -1.57
CA VAL A 119 -3.11 15.15 -2.23
C VAL A 119 -1.77 15.01 -1.54
N GLU A 120 -1.25 13.79 -1.48
CA GLU A 120 0.15 13.55 -1.13
C GLU A 120 1.00 13.56 -2.40
N ARG A 121 2.00 14.45 -2.45
CA ARG A 121 3.04 14.48 -3.49
C ARG A 121 4.40 14.47 -2.81
N ASN A 122 5.28 13.55 -3.22
CA ASN A 122 6.62 13.39 -2.64
C ASN A 122 6.62 13.30 -1.10
N GLY A 123 5.63 12.61 -0.52
CA GLY A 123 5.48 12.44 0.94
C GLY A 123 5.05 13.69 1.70
N LYS A 124 4.56 14.73 1.01
CA LYS A 124 3.98 15.94 1.60
C LYS A 124 2.51 16.08 1.18
N THR A 125 1.66 16.31 2.16
CA THR A 125 0.23 16.60 1.95
C THR A 125 0.02 18.07 1.60
N VAL A 126 -0.65 18.35 0.49
CA VAL A 126 -0.95 19.71 0.00
C VAL A 126 -2.42 19.82 -0.40
N LEU A 127 -3.02 20.99 -0.21
CA LEU A 127 -4.37 21.29 -0.69
C LEU A 127 -4.32 21.45 -2.22
N ASP A 128 -5.19 20.72 -2.92
CA ASP A 128 -5.30 20.78 -4.38
C ASP A 128 -6.46 21.71 -4.80
N ALA A 129 -6.40 22.25 -6.02
CA ALA A 129 -7.42 23.16 -6.53
C ALA A 129 -8.70 22.43 -6.99
N THR A 130 -8.65 21.10 -7.10
CA THR A 130 -9.78 20.26 -7.49
C THR A 130 -10.93 20.39 -6.49
N THR A 131 -12.17 20.50 -6.99
CA THR A 131 -13.38 20.52 -6.18
C THR A 131 -14.51 19.74 -6.83
N PHE A 132 -15.35 19.11 -6.01
CA PHE A 132 -16.67 18.65 -6.41
C PHE A 132 -17.68 19.80 -6.42
N PHE A 133 -18.86 19.51 -6.95
CA PHE A 133 -19.95 20.48 -7.02
C PHE A 133 -20.63 20.62 -5.65
N ASP A 134 -20.97 19.49 -5.03
CA ASP A 134 -21.65 19.38 -3.73
C ASP A 134 -21.43 17.98 -3.11
N ASP A 135 -21.99 17.76 -1.92
CA ASP A 135 -21.94 16.48 -1.21
C ASP A 135 -22.57 15.34 -2.02
N ASP A 136 -23.67 15.61 -2.74
CA ASP A 136 -24.35 14.62 -3.59
C ASP A 136 -23.45 14.17 -4.74
N HIS A 137 -22.59 15.04 -5.27
CA HIS A 137 -21.58 14.68 -6.24
C HIS A 137 -20.53 13.73 -5.64
N VAL A 138 -20.01 14.02 -4.44
CA VAL A 138 -19.08 13.11 -3.76
C VAL A 138 -19.74 11.75 -3.51
N GLN A 139 -20.98 11.73 -3.01
CA GLN A 139 -21.76 10.50 -2.78
C GLN A 139 -21.94 9.68 -4.07
N ARG A 140 -22.19 10.33 -5.21
CA ARG A 140 -22.28 9.64 -6.51
C ARG A 140 -20.97 8.95 -6.89
N ILE A 141 -19.82 9.57 -6.64
CA ILE A 141 -18.52 8.94 -6.89
C ILE A 141 -18.27 7.78 -5.93
N ILE A 142 -18.63 7.90 -4.65
CA ILE A 142 -18.57 6.79 -3.69
C ILE A 142 -19.39 5.60 -4.21
N ASN A 143 -20.65 5.82 -4.60
CA ASN A 143 -21.52 4.78 -5.12
C ASN A 143 -20.92 4.12 -6.39
N LYS A 144 -20.35 4.93 -7.30
CA LYS A 144 -19.68 4.43 -8.50
C LYS A 144 -18.50 3.49 -8.20
N ILE A 145 -17.81 3.71 -7.08
CA ILE A 145 -16.70 2.86 -6.63
C ILE A 145 -17.22 1.55 -6.01
N VAL A 146 -18.26 1.62 -5.16
CA VAL A 146 -18.65 0.51 -4.28
C VAL A 146 -19.73 -0.41 -4.86
N GLU A 147 -20.64 0.12 -5.69
CA GLU A 147 -21.74 -0.66 -6.28
C GLU A 147 -21.25 -1.85 -7.13
N PRO A 148 -20.21 -1.72 -8.00
CA PRO A 148 -19.69 -2.84 -8.78
C PRO A 148 -19.09 -3.95 -7.91
N LEU A 149 -18.70 -3.63 -6.67
CA LEU A 149 -18.13 -4.57 -5.70
C LEU A 149 -19.20 -5.25 -4.85
N GLY A 150 -20.49 -4.97 -5.10
CA GLY A 150 -21.61 -5.46 -4.29
C GLY A 150 -21.66 -4.85 -2.89
N ARG A 151 -21.04 -3.67 -2.69
CA ARG A 151 -21.02 -2.94 -1.42
C ARG A 151 -21.92 -1.71 -1.51
N SER A 152 -22.35 -1.20 -0.36
CA SER A 152 -23.09 0.06 -0.27
C SER A 152 -22.49 0.97 0.80
N ALA A 153 -22.62 2.28 0.59
CA ALA A 153 -22.28 3.30 1.56
C ALA A 153 -23.47 4.23 1.72
N ASP A 154 -24.24 4.01 2.78
CA ASP A 154 -25.48 4.72 3.04
C ASP A 154 -25.64 5.02 4.54
N ARG A 155 -26.78 5.60 4.93
CA ARG A 155 -27.02 5.98 6.33
C ARG A 155 -27.09 4.79 7.30
N LYS A 156 -27.34 3.57 6.83
CA LYS A 156 -27.37 2.34 7.65
C LYS A 156 -25.99 1.72 7.74
N SER A 157 -25.22 1.78 6.65
CA SER A 157 -23.84 1.29 6.57
C SER A 157 -22.92 2.44 6.11
N PRO A 158 -22.56 3.37 7.01
CA PRO A 158 -21.89 4.62 6.64
C PRO A 158 -20.39 4.50 6.42
N LEU A 159 -19.80 3.33 6.69
CA LEU A 159 -18.38 3.05 6.55
C LEU A 159 -18.19 2.03 5.44
N VAL A 160 -17.29 2.32 4.50
CA VAL A 160 -16.97 1.38 3.43
C VAL A 160 -15.48 1.41 3.10
N ASP A 161 -14.91 0.21 2.94
CA ASP A 161 -13.64 0.02 2.29
C ASP A 161 -13.87 -0.60 0.91
N ALA A 162 -13.03 -0.28 -0.06
CA ALA A 162 -13.16 -0.72 -1.43
C ALA A 162 -11.81 -0.70 -2.16
N ARG A 163 -11.83 -1.16 -3.42
CA ARG A 163 -10.69 -1.09 -4.32
C ARG A 163 -11.10 -0.54 -5.67
N LEU A 164 -10.25 0.31 -6.22
CA LEU A 164 -10.34 0.70 -7.63
C LEU A 164 -9.81 -0.43 -8.52
N PRO A 165 -10.15 -0.42 -9.83
CA PRO A 165 -9.69 -1.44 -10.78
C PRO A 165 -8.16 -1.55 -10.91
N ASP A 166 -7.43 -0.48 -10.63
CA ASP A 166 -5.95 -0.44 -10.63
C ASP A 166 -5.31 -1.03 -9.35
N GLY A 167 -6.14 -1.45 -8.38
CA GLY A 167 -5.71 -1.98 -7.10
C GLY A 167 -5.59 -0.94 -5.99
N SER A 168 -5.81 0.35 -6.28
CA SER A 168 -5.78 1.42 -5.29
C SER A 168 -6.84 1.18 -4.20
N ARG A 169 -6.49 1.44 -2.95
CA ARG A 169 -7.38 1.22 -1.81
C ARG A 169 -8.22 2.47 -1.58
N VAL A 170 -9.50 2.27 -1.32
CA VAL A 170 -10.45 3.35 -1.03
C VAL A 170 -11.06 3.10 0.33
N ASN A 171 -11.03 4.12 1.18
CA ASN A 171 -11.90 4.22 2.34
C ASN A 171 -12.88 5.37 2.09
N ALA A 172 -14.16 5.18 2.39
CA ALA A 172 -15.13 6.25 2.34
C ALA A 172 -16.06 6.21 3.57
N VAL A 173 -16.44 7.40 4.01
CA VAL A 173 -17.35 7.59 5.14
C VAL A 173 -18.45 8.55 4.72
N VAL A 174 -19.70 8.16 4.96
CA VAL A 174 -20.87 8.98 4.62
C VAL A 174 -21.67 9.32 5.88
N GLY A 175 -22.66 10.19 5.74
CA GLY A 175 -23.56 10.53 6.83
C GLY A 175 -24.30 9.29 7.36
N PRO A 176 -24.54 9.16 8.68
CA PRO A 176 -24.36 10.19 9.71
C PRO A 176 -22.98 10.24 10.36
N CYS A 177 -22.04 9.36 10.00
CA CYS A 177 -20.71 9.32 10.61
C CYS A 177 -19.81 10.47 10.15
N ALA A 178 -19.90 10.85 8.86
CA ALA A 178 -19.24 12.05 8.35
C ALA A 178 -20.17 13.26 8.53
N ILE A 179 -19.96 14.00 9.62
CA ILE A 179 -20.83 15.12 10.05
C ILE A 179 -20.75 16.29 9.06
N ASP A 180 -19.56 16.53 8.51
CA ASP A 180 -19.26 17.66 7.61
C ASP A 180 -19.47 17.33 6.12
N GLY A 181 -20.11 16.20 5.82
CA GLY A 181 -20.32 15.70 4.46
C GLY A 181 -19.49 14.45 4.15
N PRO A 182 -19.78 13.74 3.05
CA PRO A 182 -19.10 12.50 2.67
C PRO A 182 -17.61 12.72 2.43
N SER A 183 -16.79 11.74 2.84
CA SER A 183 -15.34 11.76 2.68
C SER A 183 -14.81 10.52 1.97
N ILE A 184 -13.67 10.68 1.28
CA ILE A 184 -12.99 9.62 0.53
C ILE A 184 -11.49 9.73 0.79
N THR A 185 -10.83 8.63 1.14
CA THR A 185 -9.36 8.51 1.14
C THR A 185 -8.97 7.43 0.16
N ILE A 186 -8.17 7.77 -0.85
CA ILE A 186 -7.67 6.86 -1.87
C ILE A 186 -6.15 6.79 -1.76
N ARG A 187 -5.65 5.64 -1.35
CA ARG A 187 -4.22 5.34 -1.37
C ARG A 187 -3.90 4.60 -2.66
N LYS A 188 -3.15 5.25 -3.55
CA LYS A 188 -2.90 4.74 -4.90
C LYS A 188 -2.01 3.50 -4.86
N PHE A 189 -2.32 2.55 -5.72
CA PHE A 189 -1.43 1.41 -5.95
C PHE A 189 -0.23 1.90 -6.77
N PRO A 190 1.01 1.73 -6.27
CA PRO A 190 2.19 2.21 -6.99
C PRO A 190 2.35 1.49 -8.33
N LYS A 191 2.46 2.25 -9.43
CA LYS A 191 2.68 1.70 -10.78
C LYS A 191 4.10 1.14 -10.94
N GLU A 192 5.10 1.87 -10.44
CA GLU A 192 6.49 1.42 -10.46
C GLU A 192 6.83 0.61 -9.23
N ARG A 193 7.39 -0.58 -9.45
CA ARG A 193 7.80 -1.49 -8.38
C ARG A 193 9.26 -1.23 -8.04
N LEU A 194 9.51 -0.84 -6.80
CA LEU A 194 10.88 -0.76 -6.29
C LEU A 194 11.51 -2.15 -6.25
N GLY A 195 12.75 -2.24 -6.70
CA GLY A 195 13.62 -3.40 -6.55
C GLY A 195 14.76 -3.15 -5.57
N VAL A 196 15.60 -4.17 -5.36
CA VAL A 196 16.77 -4.07 -4.49
C VAL A 196 17.76 -2.99 -4.94
N ALA A 197 17.94 -2.82 -6.25
CA ALA A 197 18.81 -1.79 -6.83
C ALA A 197 18.35 -0.37 -6.45
N ASP A 198 17.04 -0.15 -6.31
CA ASP A 198 16.51 1.13 -5.87
C ASP A 198 16.82 1.39 -4.40
N LEU A 199 16.70 0.38 -3.51
CA LEU A 199 17.09 0.52 -2.10
C LEU A 199 18.56 0.86 -1.93
N ILE A 200 19.44 0.25 -2.74
CA ILE A 200 20.87 0.56 -2.74
C ILE A 200 21.09 2.00 -3.24
N ARG A 201 20.44 2.39 -4.35
CA ARG A 201 20.52 3.76 -4.89
C ARG A 201 20.03 4.82 -3.91
N PHE A 202 18.98 4.53 -3.14
CA PHE A 202 18.46 5.42 -2.10
C PHE A 202 19.31 5.42 -0.81
N GLY A 203 20.30 4.53 -0.72
CA GLY A 203 21.10 4.35 0.49
C GLY A 203 20.30 3.80 1.67
N SER A 204 19.25 3.03 1.39
CA SER A 204 18.43 2.33 2.39
C SER A 204 19.09 1.05 2.91
N THR A 205 20.03 0.50 2.12
CA THR A 205 20.86 -0.68 2.41
C THR A 205 22.14 -0.62 1.58
N THR A 206 23.17 -1.39 1.95
CA THR A 206 24.36 -1.63 1.11
C THR A 206 24.19 -2.86 0.22
N GLU A 207 25.08 -3.05 -0.76
CA GLU A 207 25.17 -4.26 -1.59
C GLU A 207 25.44 -5.51 -0.74
N ASP A 208 26.35 -5.42 0.23
CA ASP A 208 26.70 -6.53 1.14
C ASP A 208 25.49 -6.94 2.00
N MET A 209 24.77 -5.97 2.55
CA MET A 209 23.55 -6.21 3.31
C MET A 209 22.44 -6.82 2.43
N ALA A 210 22.27 -6.32 1.21
CA ALA A 210 21.31 -6.85 0.25
C ALA A 210 21.62 -8.31 -0.11
N SER A 211 22.89 -8.62 -0.38
CA SER A 211 23.38 -9.98 -0.67
C SER A 211 23.18 -10.92 0.52
N PHE A 212 23.38 -10.41 1.75
CA PHE A 212 23.09 -11.18 2.97
C PHE A 212 21.59 -11.47 3.11
N LEU A 213 20.72 -10.49 2.87
CA LEU A 213 19.26 -10.67 2.94
C LEU A 213 18.75 -11.64 1.87
N GLU A 214 19.27 -11.56 0.65
CA GLU A 214 18.99 -12.53 -0.41
C GLU A 214 19.38 -13.95 0.02
N ALA A 215 20.60 -14.13 0.53
CA ALA A 215 21.06 -15.41 1.05
C ALA A 215 20.11 -15.95 2.14
N CYS A 216 19.64 -15.08 3.04
CA CYS A 216 18.71 -15.47 4.10
C CYS A 216 17.36 -15.93 3.56
N VAL A 217 16.80 -15.20 2.58
CA VAL A 217 15.53 -15.57 1.95
C VAL A 217 15.67 -16.89 1.20
N VAL A 218 16.73 -17.07 0.40
CA VAL A 218 16.93 -18.29 -0.39
C VAL A 218 17.17 -19.51 0.51
N ALA A 219 17.90 -19.34 1.62
CA ALA A 219 18.12 -20.39 2.61
C ALA A 219 16.91 -20.70 3.53
N LYS A 220 15.74 -20.14 3.20
CA LYS A 220 14.46 -20.34 3.90
C LYS A 220 14.53 -19.97 5.39
N LEU A 221 15.26 -18.92 5.76
CA LEU A 221 15.12 -18.36 7.10
C LEU A 221 13.77 -17.66 7.24
N ASN A 222 13.14 -17.80 8.41
CA ASN A 222 11.91 -17.05 8.71
C ASN A 222 12.27 -15.63 9.15
N ILE A 223 11.70 -14.63 8.47
CA ILE A 223 12.10 -13.23 8.62
C ILE A 223 10.91 -12.37 9.03
N VAL A 224 11.13 -11.55 10.06
CA VAL A 224 10.19 -10.52 10.50
C VAL A 224 10.76 -9.16 10.11
N VAL A 225 10.06 -8.44 9.23
CA VAL A 225 10.38 -7.04 8.93
C VAL A 225 9.65 -6.14 9.93
N SER A 226 10.39 -5.37 10.72
CA SER A 226 9.82 -4.53 11.76
C SER A 226 10.13 -3.05 11.56
N GLY A 227 9.36 -2.17 12.21
CA GLY A 227 9.40 -0.72 11.97
C GLY A 227 8.11 0.01 12.32
N GLY A 228 8.21 1.32 12.51
CA GLY A 228 7.08 2.21 12.77
C GLY A 228 6.14 2.38 11.56
N THR A 229 5.04 3.11 11.77
CA THR A 229 4.13 3.53 10.69
C THR A 229 4.89 4.35 9.63
N GLY A 230 4.62 4.08 8.36
CA GLY A 230 5.25 4.81 7.25
C GLY A 230 6.74 4.54 7.02
N SER A 231 7.34 3.58 7.74
CA SER A 231 8.76 3.24 7.58
C SER A 231 9.09 2.48 6.30
N GLY A 232 8.10 1.89 5.64
CA GLY A 232 8.26 1.14 4.39
C GLY A 232 8.36 -0.37 4.54
N LYS A 233 7.93 -0.95 5.69
CA LYS A 233 7.99 -2.40 5.96
C LYS A 233 7.44 -3.26 4.82
N THR A 234 6.21 -2.99 4.36
CA THR A 234 5.58 -3.78 3.29
C THR A 234 6.34 -3.66 1.98
N THR A 235 6.91 -2.49 1.68
CA THR A 235 7.78 -2.29 0.52
C THR A 235 9.04 -3.14 0.61
N LEU A 236 9.72 -3.14 1.77
CA LEU A 236 10.90 -3.96 1.98
C LEU A 236 10.57 -5.46 1.93
N LEU A 237 9.47 -5.87 2.55
CA LEU A 237 9.00 -7.26 2.50
C LEU A 237 8.65 -7.68 1.06
N ASN A 238 8.07 -6.80 0.25
CA ASN A 238 7.80 -7.08 -1.17
C ASN A 238 9.09 -7.19 -2.01
N ILE A 239 10.13 -6.43 -1.67
CA ILE A 239 11.45 -6.56 -2.33
C ILE A 239 12.13 -7.86 -1.91
N MET A 240 12.10 -8.17 -0.63
CA MET A 240 12.68 -9.41 -0.09
C MET A 240 11.95 -10.66 -0.60
N SER A 241 10.63 -10.59 -0.79
CA SER A 241 9.88 -11.69 -1.39
C SER A 241 10.27 -11.93 -2.86
N GLY A 242 10.86 -10.94 -3.54
CA GLY A 242 11.47 -11.09 -4.86
C GLY A 242 12.68 -12.05 -4.88
N PHE A 243 13.35 -12.26 -3.74
CA PHE A 243 14.45 -13.22 -3.62
C PHE A 243 13.96 -14.68 -3.43
N ILE A 244 12.65 -14.90 -3.29
CA ILE A 244 12.11 -16.25 -3.18
C ILE A 244 12.35 -16.99 -4.52
N PRO A 245 12.95 -18.20 -4.51
CA PRO A 245 13.15 -19.00 -5.72
C PRO A 245 11.84 -19.28 -6.46
N GLU A 246 11.90 -19.28 -7.81
CA GLU A 246 10.71 -19.43 -8.68
C GLU A 246 9.94 -20.75 -8.49
N GLY A 247 10.62 -21.78 -7.96
CA GLY A 247 10.03 -23.10 -7.74
C GLY A 247 9.16 -23.23 -6.48
N ASP A 248 9.19 -22.26 -5.57
CA ASP A 248 8.38 -22.30 -4.35
C ASP A 248 6.91 -21.88 -4.65
N ARG A 249 5.93 -22.62 -4.12
CA ARG A 249 4.53 -22.18 -4.02
C ARG A 249 4.39 -21.26 -2.83
N ILE A 250 3.84 -20.08 -3.08
CA ILE A 250 3.76 -19.03 -2.07
C ILE A 250 2.29 -18.68 -1.85
N VAL A 251 1.88 -18.60 -0.59
CA VAL A 251 0.58 -18.05 -0.22
C VAL A 251 0.80 -16.70 0.47
N THR A 252 0.29 -15.62 -0.14
CA THR A 252 0.29 -14.30 0.50
C THR A 252 -1.04 -14.08 1.21
N ILE A 253 -1.00 -13.47 2.39
CA ILE A 253 -2.18 -13.21 3.22
C ILE A 253 -2.10 -11.79 3.75
N GLU A 254 -3.08 -10.96 3.42
CA GLU A 254 -3.06 -9.53 3.74
C GLU A 254 -4.46 -9.03 4.12
N ASP A 255 -4.55 -8.03 5.00
CA ASP A 255 -5.83 -7.31 5.21
C ASP A 255 -6.31 -6.69 3.90
N ALA A 256 -5.35 -6.11 3.19
CA ALA A 256 -5.57 -5.72 1.82
C ALA A 256 -4.35 -6.13 0.98
N ALA A 257 -4.55 -6.86 -0.10
CA ALA A 257 -3.49 -7.23 -1.05
C ALA A 257 -2.65 -6.02 -1.54
N GLU A 258 -1.44 -5.86 -1.01
CA GLU A 258 -0.41 -4.88 -1.36
C GLU A 258 0.79 -5.60 -2.02
N LEU A 259 1.04 -6.86 -1.64
CA LEU A 259 2.16 -7.64 -2.16
C LEU A 259 1.91 -8.09 -3.59
N SER A 260 2.96 -7.98 -4.39
CA SER A 260 3.00 -8.39 -5.78
C SER A 260 4.29 -9.14 -6.05
N LEU A 261 4.25 -10.43 -5.74
CA LEU A 261 5.33 -11.38 -5.97
C LEU A 261 5.50 -11.67 -7.47
N GLN A 262 6.74 -11.87 -7.90
CA GLN A 262 7.09 -12.09 -9.32
C GLN A 262 7.09 -13.57 -9.70
N GLN A 263 7.08 -14.45 -8.70
CA GLN A 263 7.10 -15.89 -8.88
C GLN A 263 5.80 -16.37 -9.55
N PRO A 264 5.86 -17.42 -10.38
CA PRO A 264 4.68 -17.90 -11.12
C PRO A 264 3.64 -18.58 -10.21
N HIS A 265 4.07 -19.20 -9.11
CA HIS A 265 3.22 -20.07 -8.29
C HIS A 265 2.75 -19.38 -7.00
N VAL A 266 2.02 -18.26 -7.16
CA VAL A 266 1.55 -17.44 -6.05
C VAL A 266 0.04 -17.51 -5.92
N VAL A 267 -0.44 -17.80 -4.71
CA VAL A 267 -1.85 -17.66 -4.32
C VAL A 267 -1.98 -16.43 -3.43
N ARG A 268 -2.83 -15.48 -3.82
CA ARG A 268 -3.07 -14.25 -3.05
C ARG A 268 -4.39 -14.37 -2.29
N LEU A 269 -4.32 -14.23 -0.98
CA LEU A 269 -5.48 -14.23 -0.08
C LEU A 269 -5.60 -12.86 0.57
N GLU A 270 -6.83 -12.37 0.66
CA GLU A 270 -7.18 -11.10 1.26
C GLU A 270 -8.30 -11.33 2.28
N THR A 271 -8.31 -10.58 3.37
CA THR A 271 -9.41 -10.63 4.34
C THR A 271 -10.72 -10.16 3.71
N ARG A 272 -11.82 -10.55 4.34
CA ARG A 272 -13.15 -10.13 3.92
C ARG A 272 -13.91 -9.62 5.12
N HIS A 273 -14.17 -8.33 5.14
CA HIS A 273 -15.13 -7.70 6.05
C HIS A 273 -16.51 -7.71 5.42
N SER A 274 -17.49 -8.25 6.13
CA SER A 274 -18.88 -8.28 5.70
C SER A 274 -19.59 -6.99 6.10
N SER A 275 -20.37 -6.43 5.17
CA SER A 275 -21.35 -5.39 5.47
C SER A 275 -22.67 -5.96 6.00
N ASP A 276 -22.89 -7.27 5.87
CA ASP A 276 -24.05 -7.99 6.41
C ASP A 276 -23.73 -8.53 7.82
N PRO A 277 -24.46 -8.09 8.86
CA PRO A 277 -24.28 -8.58 10.23
C PRO A 277 -24.49 -10.09 10.42
N THR A 278 -25.15 -10.75 9.47
CA THR A 278 -25.41 -12.20 9.51
C THR A 278 -24.27 -13.04 8.95
N GLU A 279 -23.38 -12.43 8.17
CA GLU A 279 -22.21 -13.12 7.63
C GLU A 279 -20.97 -12.90 8.50
N LYS A 280 -20.14 -13.95 8.61
CA LYS A 280 -18.89 -13.87 9.37
C LYS A 280 -17.79 -13.20 8.54
N ASP A 281 -17.06 -12.29 9.17
CA ASP A 281 -15.77 -11.81 8.68
C ASP A 281 -14.77 -12.95 8.51
N ILE A 282 -13.93 -12.84 7.47
CA ILE A 282 -12.80 -13.73 7.23
C ILE A 282 -11.52 -12.97 7.60
N SER A 283 -10.94 -13.33 8.74
CA SER A 283 -9.74 -12.68 9.28
C SER A 283 -8.45 -13.26 8.67
N ILE A 284 -7.31 -12.56 8.85
CA ILE A 284 -5.98 -13.10 8.49
C ILE A 284 -5.78 -14.47 9.15
N ARG A 285 -6.19 -14.61 10.41
CA ARG A 285 -6.09 -15.88 11.15
C ARG A 285 -6.82 -17.03 10.47
N ASP A 286 -8.04 -16.79 9.98
CA ASP A 286 -8.82 -17.79 9.26
C ASP A 286 -8.09 -18.21 7.96
N LEU A 287 -7.53 -17.25 7.24
CA LEU A 287 -6.76 -17.48 6.01
C LEU A 287 -5.45 -18.22 6.26
N VAL A 288 -4.72 -17.91 7.34
CA VAL A 288 -3.49 -18.63 7.73
C VAL A 288 -3.81 -20.09 7.97
N LYS A 289 -4.83 -20.38 8.79
CA LYS A 289 -5.25 -21.77 9.06
C LYS A 289 -5.65 -22.52 7.79
N ASN A 290 -6.35 -21.86 6.88
CA ASN A 290 -6.72 -22.44 5.59
C ASN A 290 -5.50 -22.69 4.70
N SER A 291 -4.53 -21.76 4.69
CA SER A 291 -3.33 -21.82 3.86
C SER A 291 -2.48 -23.07 4.13
N LEU A 292 -2.46 -23.57 5.38
CA LEU A 292 -1.74 -24.80 5.76
C LEU A 292 -2.23 -26.04 5.00
N ARG A 293 -3.45 -26.01 4.44
CA ARG A 293 -4.01 -27.10 3.61
C ARG A 293 -3.72 -26.93 2.12
N MET A 294 -3.15 -25.79 1.74
CA MET A 294 -2.86 -25.44 0.35
C MET A 294 -1.48 -25.91 -0.10
N ARG A 295 -0.77 -26.65 0.77
CA ARG A 295 0.61 -27.12 0.61
C ARG A 295 1.56 -26.00 0.13
N PRO A 296 1.63 -24.84 0.82
CA PRO A 296 2.60 -23.82 0.46
C PRO A 296 4.01 -24.26 0.85
N GLU A 297 5.01 -23.93 0.04
CA GLU A 297 6.39 -23.95 0.49
C GLU A 297 6.71 -22.73 1.37
N ARG A 298 6.01 -21.60 1.17
CA ARG A 298 6.14 -20.38 2.00
C ARG A 298 4.82 -19.69 2.24
N ILE A 299 4.67 -19.12 3.43
CA ILE A 299 3.56 -18.23 3.77
C ILE A 299 4.12 -16.83 4.00
N VAL A 300 3.53 -15.85 3.33
CA VAL A 300 3.90 -14.44 3.47
C VAL A 300 2.71 -13.68 4.01
N ILE A 301 2.84 -13.15 5.23
CA ILE A 301 1.78 -12.36 5.86
C ILE A 301 2.14 -10.88 5.72
N GLY A 302 1.25 -10.08 5.15
CA GLY A 302 1.49 -8.65 4.92
C GLY A 302 1.81 -7.92 6.23
N GLU A 303 1.03 -8.15 7.28
CA GLU A 303 1.29 -7.63 8.62
C GLU A 303 0.56 -8.46 9.67
N CYS A 304 1.23 -8.79 10.78
CA CYS A 304 0.56 -9.36 11.95
C CYS A 304 0.11 -8.25 12.91
N ARG A 305 -1.19 -8.24 13.23
CA ARG A 305 -1.90 -7.28 14.08
C ARG A 305 -2.66 -7.93 15.24
N GLY A 306 -2.82 -9.25 15.26
CA GLY A 306 -3.55 -9.99 16.28
C GLY A 306 -3.14 -11.46 16.42
N GLY A 307 -4.11 -12.30 16.81
CA GLY A 307 -3.91 -13.70 17.17
C GLY A 307 -3.39 -14.61 16.05
N GLU A 308 -3.43 -14.19 14.79
CA GLU A 308 -2.78 -14.88 13.68
C GLU A 308 -1.26 -15.01 13.85
N ALA A 309 -0.64 -14.18 14.70
CA ALA A 309 0.78 -14.31 15.02
C ALA A 309 1.11 -15.70 15.59
N LEU A 310 0.23 -16.28 16.41
CA LEU A 310 0.41 -17.64 16.94
C LEU A 310 0.38 -18.68 15.81
N ASP A 311 -0.63 -18.61 14.95
CA ASP A 311 -0.79 -19.55 13.83
C ASP A 311 0.37 -19.43 12.83
N MET A 312 0.89 -18.22 12.62
CA MET A 312 2.09 -17.95 11.81
C MET A 312 3.35 -18.57 12.42
N LEU A 313 3.61 -18.36 13.72
CA LEU A 313 4.74 -18.99 14.41
C LEU A 313 4.64 -20.51 14.42
N GLN A 314 3.43 -21.06 14.51
CA GLN A 314 3.21 -22.50 14.36
C GLN A 314 3.52 -22.97 12.95
N ALA A 315 3.08 -22.26 11.91
CA ALA A 315 3.41 -22.59 10.53
C ALA A 315 4.93 -22.63 10.29
N MET A 316 5.63 -21.61 10.80
CA MET A 316 7.10 -21.49 10.76
C MET A 316 7.80 -22.66 11.45
N ASN A 317 7.25 -23.18 12.55
CA ASN A 317 7.82 -24.33 13.27
C ASN A 317 7.42 -25.70 12.66
N THR A 318 6.43 -25.76 11.78
CA THR A 318 5.82 -27.01 11.27
C THR A 318 6.04 -27.25 9.78
N GLY A 319 7.18 -26.79 9.25
CA GLY A 319 7.62 -27.13 7.90
C GLY A 319 7.27 -26.10 6.82
N HIS A 320 6.80 -24.91 7.21
CA HIS A 320 6.63 -23.76 6.30
C HIS A 320 7.76 -22.74 6.49
N ASP A 321 8.99 -23.24 6.40
CA ASP A 321 10.22 -22.45 6.51
C ASP A 321 10.31 -21.38 5.41
N GLY A 322 11.04 -20.30 5.67
CA GLY A 322 11.20 -19.19 4.73
C GLY A 322 10.00 -18.25 4.71
N SER A 323 9.13 -18.33 5.72
CA SER A 323 7.99 -17.46 5.87
C SER A 323 8.42 -16.03 6.20
N LEU A 324 7.71 -15.05 5.65
CA LEU A 324 8.00 -13.63 5.81
C LEU A 324 6.79 -12.94 6.42
N THR A 325 7.01 -12.00 7.33
CA THR A 325 5.92 -11.15 7.86
C THR A 325 6.40 -9.76 8.21
N THR A 326 5.47 -8.81 8.37
CA THR A 326 5.75 -7.53 9.01
C THR A 326 5.10 -7.40 10.38
N VAL A 327 5.76 -6.65 11.27
CA VAL A 327 5.23 -6.29 12.61
C VAL A 327 5.57 -4.85 12.94
N HIS A 328 4.62 -4.11 13.51
CA HIS A 328 4.90 -2.76 14.00
C HIS A 328 5.70 -2.80 15.31
N ALA A 329 6.95 -2.37 15.28
CA ALA A 329 7.77 -2.16 16.48
C ALA A 329 8.87 -1.12 16.24
N ASN A 330 9.38 -0.53 17.32
CA ASN A 330 10.38 0.55 17.27
C ASN A 330 11.82 0.04 17.30
N SER A 331 12.03 -1.22 17.67
CA SER A 331 13.34 -1.88 17.69
C SER A 331 13.17 -3.40 17.49
N PRO A 332 14.26 -4.13 17.16
CA PRO A 332 14.23 -5.58 17.11
C PRO A 332 13.76 -6.21 18.42
N ARG A 333 14.17 -5.67 19.57
CA ARG A 333 13.73 -6.14 20.89
C ARG A 333 12.24 -5.90 21.11
N ASP A 334 11.74 -4.73 20.73
CA ASP A 334 10.30 -4.44 20.82
C ASP A 334 9.47 -5.34 19.89
N SER A 335 10.05 -5.82 18.78
CA SER A 335 9.37 -6.74 17.88
C SER A 335 9.07 -8.09 18.56
N ILE A 336 9.98 -8.58 19.42
CA ILE A 336 9.75 -9.77 20.25
C ILE A 336 8.59 -9.52 21.23
N THR A 337 8.64 -8.43 22.00
CA THR A 337 7.55 -8.04 22.92
C THR A 337 6.21 -7.86 22.20
N ARG A 338 6.25 -7.33 20.98
CA ARG A 338 5.05 -7.17 20.15
C ARG A 338 4.50 -8.52 19.74
N LEU A 339 5.34 -9.43 19.24
CA LEU A 339 4.92 -10.80 18.91
C LEU A 339 4.35 -11.54 20.13
N GLU A 340 4.95 -11.39 21.32
CA GLU A 340 4.40 -11.91 22.58
C GLU A 340 2.96 -11.44 22.80
N THR A 341 2.73 -10.13 22.69
CA THR A 341 1.41 -9.53 22.85
C THR A 341 0.42 -10.06 21.82
N LEU A 342 0.81 -10.12 20.55
CA LEU A 342 -0.05 -10.61 19.47
C LEU A 342 -0.44 -12.08 19.66
N VAL A 343 0.49 -12.91 20.13
CA VAL A 343 0.21 -14.32 20.47
C VAL A 343 -0.79 -14.43 21.60
N LEU A 344 -0.68 -13.61 22.65
CA LEU A 344 -1.63 -13.62 23.77
C LEU A 344 -3.05 -13.20 23.34
N MET A 345 -3.19 -12.38 22.29
CA MET A 345 -4.48 -12.03 21.69
C MET A 345 -5.16 -13.20 20.95
N ALA A 346 -4.46 -14.33 20.74
CA ALA A 346 -5.04 -15.51 20.11
C ALA A 346 -6.11 -16.21 20.97
N GLY A 347 -6.25 -15.82 22.24
CA GLY A 347 -7.23 -16.39 23.18
C GLY A 347 -6.85 -17.76 23.72
N VAL A 348 -5.57 -18.14 23.62
CA VAL A 348 -5.03 -19.38 24.18
C VAL A 348 -4.25 -19.02 25.45
N ASP A 349 -4.60 -19.65 26.57
CA ASP A 349 -3.87 -19.49 27.81
C ASP A 349 -2.51 -20.21 27.71
N MET A 350 -1.45 -19.44 27.54
CA MET A 350 -0.09 -19.94 27.33
C MET A 350 0.88 -19.15 28.22
N PRO A 351 1.70 -19.82 29.04
CA PRO A 351 2.74 -19.14 29.82
C PRO A 351 3.70 -18.38 28.90
N LEU A 352 4.10 -17.17 29.29
CA LEU A 352 4.92 -16.29 28.47
C LEU A 352 6.26 -16.94 28.02
N VAL A 353 6.86 -17.76 28.88
CA VAL A 353 8.09 -18.51 28.54
C VAL A 353 7.88 -19.47 27.36
N VAL A 354 6.68 -20.06 27.22
CA VAL A 354 6.34 -20.94 26.08
C VAL A 354 6.18 -20.11 24.82
N VAL A 355 5.52 -18.94 24.91
CA VAL A 355 5.40 -18.00 23.78
C VAL A 355 6.78 -17.57 23.28
N ARG A 356 7.67 -17.17 24.20
CA ARG A 356 9.06 -16.81 23.87
C ARG A 356 9.82 -17.94 23.22
N ARG A 357 9.63 -19.17 23.70
CA ARG A 357 10.24 -20.36 23.10
C ARG A 357 9.75 -20.60 21.67
N GLN A 358 8.45 -20.41 21.42
CA GLN A 358 7.92 -20.50 20.06
C GLN A 358 8.49 -19.41 19.15
N ILE A 359 8.59 -18.17 19.63
CA ILE A 359 9.20 -17.06 18.89
C ILE A 359 10.67 -17.36 18.57
N ALA A 360 11.46 -17.73 19.58
CA ALA A 360 12.89 -18.01 19.43
C ALA A 360 13.20 -19.22 18.53
N SER A 361 12.29 -20.19 18.46
CA SER A 361 12.39 -21.34 17.56
C SER A 361 11.96 -21.02 16.13
N ALA A 362 10.94 -20.17 15.97
CA ALA A 362 10.36 -19.88 14.66
C ALA A 362 11.12 -18.77 13.92
N VAL A 363 11.37 -17.65 14.59
CA VAL A 363 11.93 -16.44 13.98
C VAL A 363 13.45 -16.56 13.95
N HIS A 364 14.03 -16.37 12.77
CA HIS A 364 15.48 -16.46 12.60
C HIS A 364 16.11 -15.08 12.46
N LEU A 365 15.44 -14.17 11.75
CA LEU A 365 15.96 -12.84 11.43
C LEU A 365 14.89 -11.77 11.64
N ILE A 366 15.29 -10.65 12.23
CA ILE A 366 14.51 -9.41 12.32
C ILE A 366 15.22 -8.34 11.52
N VAL A 367 14.51 -7.72 10.58
CA VAL A 367 15.02 -6.61 9.76
C VAL A 367 14.28 -5.35 10.16
N GLN A 368 14.96 -4.46 10.88
CA GLN A 368 14.38 -3.22 11.38
C GLN A 368 14.50 -2.11 10.33
N GLN A 369 13.37 -1.52 9.96
CA GLN A 369 13.29 -0.39 9.03
C GLN A 369 12.69 0.84 9.71
N ALA A 370 13.36 1.97 9.60
CA ALA A 370 12.91 3.26 10.13
C ALA A 370 12.78 4.31 9.04
N ARG A 371 11.82 5.22 9.21
CA ARG A 371 11.80 6.52 8.52
C ARG A 371 12.58 7.50 9.38
N LEU A 372 13.64 8.07 8.85
CA LEU A 372 14.48 9.04 9.55
C LEU A 372 13.89 10.46 9.45
N ARG A 373 14.49 11.40 10.17
CA ARG A 373 14.02 12.79 10.28
C ARG A 373 14.03 13.56 8.95
N ASP A 374 14.90 13.18 8.02
CA ASP A 374 14.93 13.72 6.65
C ASP A 374 13.90 13.06 5.71
N GLY A 375 13.08 12.14 6.23
CA GLY A 375 12.09 11.39 5.48
C GLY A 375 12.64 10.17 4.75
N SER A 376 13.97 9.97 4.72
CA SER A 376 14.58 8.79 4.14
C SER A 376 14.19 7.53 4.91
N ARG A 377 14.13 6.38 4.21
CA ARG A 377 13.84 5.08 4.82
C ARG A 377 15.11 4.25 4.82
N LYS A 378 15.55 3.76 5.99
CA LYS A 378 16.78 2.95 6.13
C LYS A 378 16.52 1.68 6.90
N ILE A 379 17.19 0.59 6.52
CA ILE A 379 17.29 -0.64 7.32
C ILE A 379 18.25 -0.34 8.47
N THR A 380 17.75 0.01 9.65
CA THR A 380 18.60 0.46 10.77
C THR A 380 19.31 -0.70 11.47
N GLN A 381 18.72 -1.89 11.48
CA GLN A 381 19.30 -3.07 12.12
C GLN A 381 18.92 -4.34 11.35
N ILE A 382 19.88 -5.26 11.26
CA ILE A 382 19.62 -6.65 10.87
C ILE A 382 20.06 -7.51 12.04
N THR A 383 19.12 -8.20 12.66
CA THR A 383 19.29 -8.88 13.95
C THR A 383 18.90 -10.35 13.81
N GLU A 384 19.79 -11.27 14.16
CA GLU A 384 19.49 -12.69 14.26
C GLU A 384 18.92 -13.03 15.64
N VAL A 385 17.93 -13.90 15.66
CA VAL A 385 17.44 -14.55 16.88
C VAL A 385 18.18 -15.88 17.01
N THR A 386 18.91 -16.06 18.11
CA THR A 386 19.84 -17.19 18.27
C THR A 386 19.34 -18.24 19.26
N GLY A 387 18.21 -18.00 19.92
CA GLY A 387 17.59 -18.92 20.85
C GLY A 387 17.13 -18.25 22.14
N MET A 388 17.24 -18.96 23.26
CA MET A 388 16.87 -18.46 24.59
C MET A 388 17.98 -18.72 25.62
N GLU A 389 18.10 -17.82 26.57
CA GLU A 389 18.88 -17.98 27.80
C GLU A 389 17.95 -17.72 28.99
N GLY A 390 17.64 -18.78 29.75
CA GLY A 390 16.57 -18.75 30.73
C GLY A 390 15.23 -18.41 30.07
N ASP A 391 14.60 -17.32 30.53
CA ASP A 391 13.31 -16.83 30.03
C ASP A 391 13.45 -15.70 29.00
N ASN A 392 14.67 -15.36 28.59
CA ASN A 392 14.94 -14.26 27.67
C ASN A 392 15.30 -14.78 26.28
N VAL A 393 14.74 -14.16 25.23
CA VAL A 393 15.13 -14.40 23.84
C VAL A 393 16.48 -13.72 23.59
N VAL A 394 17.44 -14.49 23.09
CA VAL A 394 18.79 -14.02 22.77
C VAL A 394 18.83 -13.60 21.31
N MET A 395 19.45 -12.43 21.07
CA MET A 395 19.55 -11.85 19.75
C MET A 395 20.96 -11.28 19.55
N GLN A 396 21.43 -11.27 18.30
CA GLN A 396 22.67 -10.64 17.92
C GLN A 396 22.48 -9.77 16.68
N ASP A 397 23.05 -8.57 16.69
CA ASP A 397 22.99 -7.69 15.52
C ASP A 397 24.13 -8.07 14.57
N VAL A 398 23.80 -8.20 13.29
CA VAL A 398 24.76 -8.44 12.20
C VAL A 398 25.19 -7.11 11.59
N PHE A 399 24.21 -6.22 11.37
CA PHE A 399 24.41 -4.87 10.84
C PHE A 399 23.65 -3.86 11.67
N ARG A 400 24.24 -2.66 11.85
CA ARG A 400 23.61 -1.49 12.45
C ARG A 400 23.87 -0.25 11.60
N PHE A 401 22.90 0.64 11.54
CA PHE A 401 23.09 2.00 11.04
C PHE A 401 23.51 2.90 12.21
N GLU A 402 24.65 3.56 12.09
CA GLU A 402 25.10 4.60 13.03
C GLU A 402 24.72 5.97 12.47
N ASP A 403 23.86 6.69 13.19
CA ASP A 403 23.44 8.05 12.88
C ASP A 403 24.46 9.05 13.42
N GLU A 404 25.03 9.87 12.55
CA GLU A 404 26.08 10.85 12.85
C GLU A 404 25.53 12.29 12.94
N GLY A 405 24.21 12.45 12.95
CA GLY A 405 23.56 13.76 12.92
C GLY A 405 23.20 14.20 11.50
N ASP A 406 22.97 15.49 11.34
CA ASP A 406 22.52 16.08 10.08
C ASP A 406 23.63 16.82 9.34
N ASP A 407 23.52 16.86 8.02
CA ASP A 407 24.30 17.76 7.18
C ASP A 407 23.69 19.17 7.13
N ASP A 408 24.39 20.09 6.46
CA ASP A 408 23.96 21.49 6.32
C ASP A 408 22.62 21.66 5.58
N ASN A 409 22.13 20.61 4.92
CA ASN A 409 20.83 20.57 4.23
C ASN A 409 19.76 19.78 5.01
N ALA A 410 19.98 19.51 6.31
CA ALA A 410 19.11 18.71 7.16
C ALA A 410 18.89 17.27 6.66
N LYS A 411 19.84 16.71 5.90
CA LYS A 411 19.86 15.28 5.55
C LYS A 411 20.61 14.49 6.59
N VAL A 412 20.14 13.28 6.88
CA VAL A 412 20.81 12.44 7.88
C VAL A 412 22.11 11.89 7.33
N LYS A 413 23.21 12.17 8.03
CA LYS A 413 24.51 11.54 7.85
C LYS A 413 24.59 10.30 8.72
N GLY A 414 25.12 9.23 8.16
CA GLY A 414 25.36 7.99 8.89
C GLY A 414 25.86 6.90 7.97
N HIS A 415 26.37 5.84 8.58
CA HIS A 415 26.96 4.72 7.85
C HIS A 415 26.50 3.38 8.44
N TYR A 416 26.55 2.35 7.60
CA TYR A 416 26.27 0.99 8.02
C TYR A 416 27.53 0.36 8.60
N LYS A 417 27.41 -0.19 9.80
CA LYS A 417 28.49 -0.84 10.52
C LYS A 417 28.14 -2.31 10.74
N PRO A 418 28.92 -3.24 10.17
CA PRO A 418 28.84 -4.63 10.59
C PRO A 418 29.38 -4.76 12.01
N THR A 419 28.81 -5.68 12.80
CA THR A 419 29.15 -5.80 14.22
C THR A 419 30.43 -6.58 14.49
N GLY A 420 31.06 -7.18 13.48
CA GLY A 420 32.22 -8.06 13.65
C GLY A 420 31.83 -9.52 13.91
N LEU A 421 30.54 -9.82 14.10
CA LEU A 421 30.06 -11.15 14.39
C LEU A 421 29.79 -11.94 13.11
N ARG A 422 30.25 -13.19 13.07
CA ARG A 422 29.88 -14.12 12.01
C ARG A 422 28.38 -14.49 12.19
N PRO A 423 27.57 -14.47 11.11
CA PRO A 423 26.16 -14.83 11.21
C PRO A 423 25.95 -16.21 11.83
N TYR A 424 25.01 -16.32 12.76
CA TYR A 424 24.67 -17.56 13.46
C TYR A 424 24.26 -18.65 12.47
N TYR A 425 23.50 -18.28 11.43
CA TYR A 425 23.00 -19.22 10.43
C TYR A 425 23.95 -19.45 9.25
N SER A 426 25.23 -19.09 9.36
CA SER A 426 26.24 -19.21 8.29
C SER A 426 26.28 -20.57 7.62
N ASP A 427 26.17 -21.67 8.37
CA ASP A 427 26.30 -23.02 7.80
C ASP A 427 25.03 -23.42 7.01
N ARG A 428 23.85 -22.91 7.42
CA ARG A 428 22.60 -23.04 6.65
C ARG A 428 22.71 -22.28 5.32
N LEU A 429 23.25 -21.07 5.34
CA LEU A 429 23.49 -20.27 4.13
C LEU A 429 24.41 -21.01 3.14
N LYS A 430 25.53 -21.57 3.63
CA LYS A 430 26.48 -22.34 2.81
C LYS A 430 25.85 -23.57 2.17
N THR A 431 25.01 -24.29 2.92
CA THR A 431 24.29 -25.47 2.40
C THR A 431 23.34 -25.11 1.26
N HIS A 432 22.88 -23.85 1.20
CA HIS A 432 22.06 -23.31 0.11
C HIS A 432 22.87 -22.56 -0.95
N GLY A 433 24.19 -22.77 -1.01
CA GLY A 433 25.07 -22.21 -2.04
C GLY A 433 25.62 -20.81 -1.75
N TYR A 434 25.33 -20.23 -0.58
CA TYR A 434 25.80 -18.89 -0.21
C TYR A 434 27.02 -18.97 0.72
N ASN A 435 28.20 -18.80 0.15
CA ASN A 435 29.44 -18.64 0.90
C ASN A 435 29.83 -17.16 0.98
N LEU A 436 29.17 -16.43 1.89
CA LEU A 436 29.36 -15.00 2.04
C LEU A 436 30.77 -14.68 2.59
N PRO A 437 31.50 -13.72 1.99
CA PRO A 437 32.82 -13.33 2.47
C PRO A 437 32.78 -12.82 3.92
N ALA A 438 33.78 -13.20 4.72
CA ALA A 438 33.89 -12.71 6.10
C ALA A 438 34.00 -11.18 6.16
N SER A 439 34.54 -10.54 5.11
CA SER A 439 34.65 -9.09 4.99
C SER A 439 33.30 -8.36 5.04
N PHE A 440 32.18 -9.03 4.69
CA PHE A 440 30.84 -8.43 4.82
C PHE A 440 30.50 -8.10 6.28
N PHE A 441 31.06 -8.88 7.21
CA PHE A 441 30.72 -8.81 8.63
C PHE A 441 31.84 -8.21 9.49
N MET A 442 32.96 -7.83 8.87
CA MET A 442 34.09 -7.20 9.56
C MET A 442 34.03 -5.69 9.37
N GLN A 443 34.38 -4.94 10.42
CA GLN A 443 34.60 -3.51 10.27
C GLN A 443 35.84 -3.31 9.38
N ASN A 444 35.71 -2.50 8.33
CA ASN A 444 36.87 -2.04 7.57
C ASN A 444 37.74 -1.16 8.48
N THR A 445 38.76 -1.74 9.10
CA THR A 445 39.76 -1.03 9.89
C THR A 445 40.77 -0.29 8.99
N SER A 446 40.28 0.54 8.08
CA SER A 446 41.14 1.39 7.25
C SER A 446 40.45 2.72 6.91
N MET A 447 40.77 3.77 7.69
CA MET A 447 41.37 5.03 7.20
C MET A 447 41.52 6.03 8.37
N GLY A 448 42.70 6.00 9.01
CA GLY A 448 43.39 7.26 9.31
C GLY A 448 44.07 7.74 8.01
N PRO A 449 44.22 9.05 7.79
CA PRO A 449 44.77 9.56 6.54
C PRO A 449 46.29 9.35 6.55
N ASP A 450 46.78 8.34 5.82
CA ASP A 450 48.03 8.40 5.05
C ASP A 450 48.46 7.00 4.60
N ALA A 451 48.61 6.86 3.27
CA ALA A 451 49.69 6.17 2.56
C ALA A 451 49.16 5.66 1.21
N GLY A 452 49.59 6.34 0.14
CA GLY A 452 49.31 5.94 -1.23
C GLY A 452 49.92 4.58 -1.60
N GLY A 453 49.25 3.87 -2.50
CA GLY A 453 49.78 2.62 -3.06
C GLY A 453 48.78 1.87 -3.93
N GLY A 454 48.75 2.20 -5.22
CA GLY A 454 48.38 1.34 -6.37
C GLY A 454 47.21 0.37 -6.24
N ARG A 455 46.04 0.74 -6.80
CA ARG A 455 45.02 -0.25 -7.19
C ARG A 455 45.45 -0.96 -8.49
N GLY A 456 45.87 -2.21 -8.36
CA GLY A 456 46.02 -3.15 -9.47
C GLY A 456 44.66 -3.56 -10.03
N ARG A 457 44.51 -3.44 -11.36
CA ARG A 457 43.40 -3.98 -12.15
C ARG A 457 43.37 -5.51 -12.09
N PHE A 458 42.19 -6.09 -11.84
CA PHE A 458 41.79 -7.40 -12.36
C PHE A 458 40.34 -7.24 -12.84
N GLY A 459 39.93 -7.60 -14.06
CA GLY A 459 40.41 -8.68 -14.92
C GLY A 459 39.32 -9.75 -14.94
N GLY A 460 38.53 -9.80 -16.02
CA GLY A 460 37.23 -10.47 -16.07
C GLY A 460 37.22 -12.01 -16.14
N ARG A 461 35.98 -12.51 -16.04
CA ARG A 461 35.40 -13.80 -16.49
C ARG A 461 36.20 -15.09 -16.23
N ARG A 462 35.55 -16.03 -15.53
CA ARG A 462 34.98 -17.24 -16.15
C ARG A 462 33.76 -17.72 -15.39
#